data_AF-A0A7W0EZA8-F1
#
_entry.id   AF-A0A7W0EZA8-F1
#
_cell.length_a   1.000
_cell.length_b   1.000
_cell.length_c   1.000
_cell.angle_alpha   90.00
_cell.angle_beta   90.00
_cell.angle_gamma   90.00
#
_symmetry.space_group_name_H-M   'P 1'
#
loop_
_entity.id
_entity.type
_entity.pdbx_description
1 polymer ?
#
loop_
_entity_poly.entity_id
_entity_poly.type
_entity_poly.pdbx_seq_one_letter_code
_entity_poly.pdbx_strand_id
1 'polypeptide(L)'
;MGDSRISRRSVLSLLGAGAALTTLLPISLTADSGKATPTGAPNRKKEAAKSGNLPQGAQWADPLGNYIHSSQKDGIAEDIRELARRHILDTLAAIVACRDLEASMLSRKFVLEHNQGSTAAPILGTRERCSLLDAILASGMTAHAAEINDFCPSAFVQPGASIIPTALCLGDARNLSGEAFLRSVITGYEIACRMPKALGPRNLFTAVLANHSVGPIFGSAAAAASLIRLPRDRMNHMFSYCVEQASGSWQWMRDVDHIEKAFVFGGMPARRGTECALFAEAGFTGIGDPFTGDPGWLNSTMFKGEKSDFNPGYLTEDLGKRFELPLVGYKRYPVGGPTQPAIELMLDLIKEVDRTRVRKVRIEMPGRTGTFAGAEMPALNLPYLCSIILADGKLDFTAAQSRKRFLEDKAIQSFMKNVEVIHDPEQEASPRVESARVILTLDDGSKKEKFLHHVKGFPEHPFDRNDVVQKAMELMVPVLGKNRSHELCNTVLKIEELKNVRKLVELIAGD
;
A
#
# COMPACT_ATOMS: atom_id res chain seq x y z
N MET A 1 40.19 -37.13 -2.53
CA MET A 1 41.55 -36.83 -2.04
C MET A 1 42.05 -35.61 -2.78
N GLY A 2 42.48 -34.56 -2.06
CA GLY A 2 43.16 -33.40 -2.66
C GLY A 2 42.44 -32.08 -2.46
N ASP A 3 42.56 -31.56 -1.25
CA ASP A 3 42.13 -30.27 -0.74
C ASP A 3 43.14 -29.18 -1.16
N SER A 4 42.70 -27.97 -1.56
CA SER A 4 43.55 -26.77 -1.44
C SER A 4 42.75 -25.47 -1.48
N ARG A 5 42.58 -24.89 -0.29
CA ARG A 5 42.14 -23.53 0.01
C ARG A 5 43.09 -22.49 -0.60
N ILE A 6 42.57 -21.36 -1.08
CA ILE A 6 43.31 -20.08 -1.10
C ILE A 6 42.39 -18.93 -0.65
N SER A 7 42.92 -18.10 0.25
CA SER A 7 42.27 -17.10 1.09
C SER A 7 42.20 -15.69 0.49
N ARG A 8 41.30 -14.89 1.08
CA ARG A 8 41.21 -13.42 0.97
C ARG A 8 42.52 -12.70 1.34
N ARG A 9 43.09 -11.92 0.40
CA ARG A 9 43.54 -10.51 0.55
C ARG A 9 44.42 -10.10 -0.65
N SER A 10 44.24 -8.84 -1.06
CA SER A 10 45.14 -8.01 -1.88
C SER A 10 45.04 -8.15 -3.40
N VAL A 11 44.33 -7.20 -4.04
CA VAL A 11 44.74 -6.65 -5.34
C VAL A 11 44.54 -5.13 -5.27
N LEU A 12 45.67 -4.42 -5.24
CA LEU A 12 45.78 -2.98 -5.44
C LEU A 12 46.84 -2.82 -6.55
N SER A 13 46.41 -2.39 -7.73
CA SER A 13 47.24 -1.95 -8.86
C SER A 13 46.48 -0.78 -9.50
N LEU A 14 46.80 0.50 -9.23
CA LEU A 14 47.90 1.32 -9.75
C LEU A 14 47.92 1.50 -11.29
N LEU A 15 48.04 2.78 -11.68
CA LEU A 15 48.18 3.41 -13.00
C LEU A 15 46.84 3.78 -13.69
N GLY A 16 46.53 5.02 -14.04
CA GLY A 16 47.32 6.26 -14.06
C GLY A 16 46.93 7.12 -15.27
N ALA A 17 46.80 8.44 -15.05
CA ALA A 17 46.73 9.56 -16.00
C ALA A 17 45.40 9.76 -16.78
N GLY A 18 44.80 10.96 -16.81
CA GLY A 18 45.24 12.25 -16.29
C GLY A 18 44.25 13.40 -16.56
N ALA A 19 44.57 14.54 -15.91
CA ALA A 19 44.20 15.94 -16.17
C ALA A 19 42.71 16.35 -16.10
N ALA A 20 42.30 17.48 -15.50
CA ALA A 20 42.97 18.53 -14.74
C ALA A 20 41.91 19.46 -14.07
N LEU A 21 42.26 20.00 -12.90
CA LEU A 21 41.98 21.34 -12.31
C LEU A 21 40.55 21.95 -12.40
N THR A 22 39.95 22.53 -11.36
CA THR A 22 40.48 23.65 -10.55
C THR A 22 39.75 23.86 -9.20
N THR A 23 40.57 24.09 -8.16
CA THR A 23 40.46 25.06 -7.03
C THR A 23 39.24 25.10 -6.08
N LEU A 24 39.51 24.91 -4.78
CA LEU A 24 39.49 26.00 -3.76
C LEU A 24 40.15 25.56 -2.43
N LEU A 25 40.74 26.54 -1.75
CA LEU A 25 41.75 26.52 -0.68
C LEU A 25 41.31 25.96 0.69
N PRO A 26 42.27 25.59 1.58
CA PRO A 26 42.03 25.16 2.95
C PRO A 26 42.17 26.31 3.96
N ILE A 27 41.40 26.29 5.06
CA ILE A 27 41.73 27.06 6.27
C ILE A 27 41.60 26.16 7.51
N SER A 28 42.63 26.32 8.34
CA SER A 28 43.10 25.64 9.53
C SER A 28 42.14 25.47 10.69
N LEU A 29 42.23 24.30 11.34
CA LEU A 29 41.87 24.08 12.74
C LEU A 29 43.00 24.56 13.66
N THR A 30 42.70 25.51 14.53
CA THR A 30 43.51 25.80 15.72
C THR A 30 42.75 25.35 16.96
N ALA A 31 43.36 24.43 17.69
CA ALA A 31 42.99 24.08 19.06
C ALA A 31 43.31 25.26 19.99
N ASP A 32 42.43 25.53 20.94
CA ASP A 32 42.79 26.29 22.14
C ASP A 32 42.29 25.58 23.39
N SER A 33 43.19 25.53 24.37
CA SER A 33 43.13 24.78 25.61
C SER A 33 42.85 25.76 26.76
N GLY A 34 41.68 25.63 27.41
CA GLY A 34 41.27 26.49 28.51
C GLY A 34 40.67 25.73 29.70
N LYS A 35 41.56 25.43 30.66
CA LYS A 35 41.38 25.15 32.11
C LYS A 35 39.98 24.91 32.69
N ALA A 36 39.84 23.78 33.37
CA ALA A 36 38.76 23.44 34.29
C ALA A 36 39.01 23.93 35.73
N THR A 37 37.95 24.38 36.42
CA THR A 37 37.77 24.30 37.88
C THR A 37 36.29 24.04 38.20
N PRO A 38 35.96 23.29 39.27
CA PRO A 38 34.67 22.63 39.43
C PRO A 38 33.73 23.39 40.37
N THR A 39 32.45 23.52 40.03
CA THR A 39 31.43 23.99 40.97
C THR A 39 30.09 23.29 40.79
N GLY A 40 29.68 22.61 41.87
CA GLY A 40 28.29 22.60 42.36
C GLY A 40 27.26 21.78 41.59
N ALA A 41 26.96 20.58 42.09
CA ALA A 41 25.69 19.91 41.80
C ALA A 41 24.52 20.71 42.42
N PRO A 42 23.35 20.83 41.74
CA PRO A 42 22.13 21.23 42.41
C PRO A 42 21.17 20.04 42.60
N ASN A 43 20.90 19.82 43.90
CA ASN A 43 19.70 19.26 44.51
C ASN A 43 18.46 19.09 43.62
N ARG A 44 17.95 17.85 43.52
CA ARG A 44 16.59 17.54 43.09
C ARG A 44 15.60 18.00 44.18
N LYS A 45 14.89 19.11 43.94
CA LYS A 45 13.62 19.39 44.62
C LYS A 45 12.46 19.06 43.69
N LYS A 46 11.49 18.32 44.22
CA LYS A 46 10.17 18.07 43.66
C LYS A 46 9.48 19.41 43.39
N GLU A 47 9.16 19.69 42.14
CA GLU A 47 8.10 20.64 41.79
C GLU A 47 6.98 19.91 41.08
N ALA A 48 5.79 20.07 41.65
CA ALA A 48 4.54 19.56 41.13
C ALA A 48 4.23 20.24 39.78
N ALA A 49 3.85 19.43 38.79
CA ALA A 49 3.45 19.91 37.48
C ALA A 49 2.22 20.81 37.59
N LYS A 50 2.44 22.12 37.44
CA LYS A 50 1.40 23.06 37.02
C LYS A 50 1.12 22.81 35.54
N SER A 51 -0.16 22.81 35.18
CA SER A 51 -0.67 22.74 33.82
C SER A 51 -0.08 23.86 32.95
N GLY A 52 1.02 23.56 32.27
CA GLY A 52 1.60 24.36 31.20
C GLY A 52 1.50 23.57 29.90
N ASN A 53 1.23 24.27 28.78
CA ASN A 53 1.15 23.72 27.44
C ASN A 53 2.24 22.65 27.20
N LEU A 54 1.81 21.45 26.82
CA LEU A 54 2.71 20.37 26.41
C LEU A 54 3.63 20.86 25.27
N PRO A 55 4.88 20.37 25.17
CA PRO A 55 5.72 20.61 24.00
C PRO A 55 4.97 20.19 22.74
N GLN A 56 5.12 20.94 21.65
CA GLN A 56 4.36 20.76 20.40
C GLN A 56 4.42 19.33 19.81
N GLY A 57 5.45 18.55 20.19
CA GLY A 57 5.60 17.10 19.93
C GLY A 57 4.60 16.16 20.51
N ALA A 58 4.13 16.46 21.71
CA ALA A 58 3.08 15.71 22.38
C ALA A 58 1.73 15.85 21.67
N GLN A 59 1.60 16.75 20.69
CA GLN A 59 0.32 17.03 20.03
C GLN A 59 -0.10 15.93 19.04
N TRP A 60 0.85 15.19 18.44
CA TRP A 60 0.54 14.20 17.39
C TRP A 60 0.98 12.79 17.74
N ALA A 61 2.24 12.59 18.16
CA ALA A 61 2.75 11.26 18.48
C ALA A 61 2.02 10.64 19.67
N ASP A 62 1.68 11.44 20.69
CA ASP A 62 1.06 10.92 21.89
C ASP A 62 -0.39 10.48 21.69
N PRO A 63 -1.29 11.23 21.02
CA PRO A 63 -2.64 10.74 20.71
C PRO A 63 -2.63 9.52 19.81
N LEU A 64 -1.75 9.47 18.79
CA LEU A 64 -1.60 8.30 17.92
C LEU A 64 -1.13 7.08 18.72
N GLY A 65 -0.11 7.26 19.56
CA GLY A 65 0.41 6.20 20.43
C GLY A 65 -0.64 5.71 21.43
N ASN A 66 -1.47 6.61 21.99
CA ASN A 66 -2.57 6.25 22.88
C ASN A 66 -3.63 5.42 22.15
N TYR A 67 -4.06 5.85 20.96
CA TYR A 67 -5.01 5.11 20.12
C TYR A 67 -4.52 3.70 19.78
N ILE A 68 -3.26 3.56 19.35
CA ILE A 68 -2.67 2.25 19.06
C ILE A 68 -2.60 1.39 20.32
N HIS A 69 -2.19 1.96 21.46
CA HIS A 69 -2.07 1.24 22.72
C HIS A 69 -3.43 0.72 23.24
N SER A 70 -4.49 1.53 23.11
CA SER A 70 -5.84 1.18 23.57
C SER A 70 -6.63 0.35 22.56
N SER A 71 -6.16 0.23 21.31
CA SER A 71 -6.85 -0.47 20.21
C SER A 71 -7.31 -1.89 20.52
N GLN A 72 -6.61 -2.64 21.38
CA GLN A 72 -6.98 -4.00 21.78
C GLN A 72 -8.07 -4.07 22.87
N LYS A 73 -8.50 -2.93 23.41
CA LYS A 73 -9.48 -2.84 24.51
C LYS A 73 -10.71 -2.01 24.15
N ASP A 74 -10.55 -0.97 23.34
CA ASP A 74 -11.62 0.00 23.07
C ASP A 74 -12.84 -0.60 22.34
N GLY A 75 -14.01 -0.03 22.56
CA GLY A 75 -15.20 -0.44 21.80
C GLY A 75 -15.03 -0.09 20.31
N ILE A 76 -15.36 -1.03 19.42
CA ILE A 76 -15.44 -0.79 17.98
C ILE A 76 -16.87 -1.04 17.56
N ALA A 77 -17.48 -0.07 16.87
CA ALA A 77 -18.82 -0.21 16.34
C ALA A 77 -18.89 -1.36 15.31
N GLU A 78 -20.02 -2.07 15.28
CA GLU A 78 -20.16 -3.30 14.49
C GLU A 78 -20.09 -3.06 12.98
N ASP A 79 -20.49 -1.88 12.51
CA ASP A 79 -20.35 -1.44 11.11
C ASP A 79 -18.88 -1.35 10.68
N ILE A 80 -17.99 -0.83 11.54
CA ILE A 80 -16.54 -0.82 11.30
C ILE A 80 -15.97 -2.23 11.32
N ARG A 81 -16.41 -3.10 12.24
CA ARG A 81 -15.99 -4.51 12.31
C ARG A 81 -16.41 -5.28 11.06
N GLU A 82 -17.64 -5.07 10.59
CA GLU A 82 -18.16 -5.61 9.34
C GLU A 82 -17.35 -5.13 8.12
N LEU A 83 -17.04 -3.84 8.01
CA LEU A 83 -16.18 -3.32 6.94
C LEU A 83 -14.79 -3.95 6.98
N ALA A 84 -14.20 -4.10 8.16
CA ALA A 84 -12.88 -4.72 8.30
C ALA A 84 -12.87 -6.17 7.82
N ARG A 85 -13.90 -6.97 8.16
CA ARG A 85 -14.05 -8.34 7.64
C ARG A 85 -14.11 -8.37 6.11
N ARG A 86 -14.78 -7.39 5.49
CA ARG A 86 -14.87 -7.29 4.03
C ARG A 86 -13.52 -6.94 3.39
N HIS A 87 -12.78 -5.96 3.92
CA HIS A 87 -11.44 -5.62 3.44
C HIS A 87 -10.41 -6.75 3.64
N ILE A 88 -10.54 -7.49 4.75
CA ILE A 88 -9.77 -8.72 4.99
C ILE A 88 -10.06 -9.73 3.88
N LEU A 89 -11.35 -10.03 3.63
CA LEU A 89 -11.73 -11.00 2.60
C LEU A 89 -11.23 -10.58 1.20
N ASP A 90 -11.38 -9.30 0.85
CA ASP A 90 -10.92 -8.74 -0.42
C ASP A 90 -9.42 -8.95 -0.65
N THR A 91 -8.61 -8.63 0.37
CA THR A 91 -7.16 -8.76 0.28
C THR A 91 -6.71 -10.21 0.28
N LEU A 92 -7.36 -11.09 1.05
CA LEU A 92 -7.05 -12.52 1.01
C LEU A 92 -7.38 -13.11 -0.37
N ALA A 93 -8.49 -12.69 -0.99
CA ALA A 93 -8.82 -13.08 -2.36
C ALA A 93 -7.80 -12.57 -3.38
N ALA A 94 -7.31 -11.34 -3.22
CA ALA A 94 -6.22 -10.80 -4.04
C ALA A 94 -4.95 -11.65 -3.88
N ILE A 95 -4.53 -11.97 -2.65
CA ILE A 95 -3.35 -12.82 -2.40
C ILE A 95 -3.47 -14.17 -3.12
N VAL A 96 -4.63 -14.82 -3.02
CA VAL A 96 -4.88 -16.12 -3.66
C VAL A 96 -4.78 -16.01 -5.18
N ALA A 97 -5.41 -15.01 -5.80
CA ALA A 97 -5.38 -14.83 -7.26
C ALA A 97 -4.00 -14.40 -7.79
N CYS A 98 -3.24 -13.67 -6.98
CA CYS A 98 -1.94 -13.10 -7.35
C CYS A 98 -0.74 -14.03 -7.11
N ARG A 99 -0.90 -15.17 -6.43
CA ARG A 99 0.21 -16.01 -5.92
C ARG A 99 1.25 -16.43 -6.97
N ASP A 100 0.81 -16.57 -8.22
CA ASP A 100 1.63 -17.04 -9.36
C ASP A 100 1.95 -15.94 -10.36
N LEU A 101 1.69 -14.67 -10.02
CA LEU A 101 2.16 -13.53 -10.81
C LEU A 101 3.65 -13.27 -10.58
N GLU A 102 4.29 -12.60 -11.54
CA GLU A 102 5.75 -12.45 -11.58
C GLU A 102 6.34 -11.80 -10.33
N ALA A 103 5.72 -10.72 -9.83
CA ALA A 103 6.13 -10.07 -8.57
C ALA A 103 6.09 -11.03 -7.37
N SER A 104 5.05 -11.88 -7.29
CA SER A 104 4.88 -12.88 -6.24
C SER A 104 5.94 -13.98 -6.34
N MET A 105 6.23 -14.48 -7.55
CA MET A 105 7.23 -15.51 -7.78
C MET A 105 8.65 -15.01 -7.49
N LEU A 106 9.00 -13.81 -7.97
CA LEU A 106 10.33 -13.23 -7.78
C LEU A 106 10.61 -12.90 -6.32
N SER A 107 9.65 -12.32 -5.62
CA SER A 107 9.79 -12.02 -4.19
C SER A 107 9.93 -13.29 -3.35
N ARG A 108 9.13 -14.33 -3.66
CA ARG A 108 9.20 -15.64 -3.01
C ARG A 108 10.54 -16.34 -3.25
N LYS A 109 11.01 -16.36 -4.50
CA LYS A 109 12.34 -16.86 -4.86
C LYS A 109 13.42 -16.14 -4.05
N PHE A 110 13.40 -14.81 -4.06
CA PHE A 110 14.38 -13.99 -3.34
C PHE A 110 14.46 -14.35 -1.85
N VAL A 111 13.31 -14.42 -1.16
CA VAL A 111 13.29 -14.68 0.28
C VAL A 111 13.70 -16.10 0.64
N LEU A 112 13.36 -17.10 -0.18
CA LEU A 112 13.74 -18.49 0.06
C LEU A 112 15.24 -18.73 -0.17
N GLU A 113 15.83 -18.09 -1.20
CA GLU A 113 17.27 -18.19 -1.47
C GLU A 113 18.12 -17.57 -0.35
N HIS A 114 17.63 -16.49 0.27
CA HIS A 114 18.36 -15.71 1.29
C HIS A 114 17.98 -16.07 2.74
N ASN A 115 17.13 -17.09 2.95
CA ASN A 115 16.67 -17.49 4.28
C ASN A 115 16.64 -19.00 4.50
N GLN A 116 17.83 -19.62 4.53
CA GLN A 116 17.98 -21.08 4.54
C GLN A 116 17.80 -21.75 5.93
N GLY A 117 17.05 -21.16 6.86
CA GLY A 117 16.97 -21.77 8.21
C GLY A 117 15.84 -21.34 9.16
N SER A 118 15.03 -20.33 8.84
CA SER A 118 13.90 -19.93 9.68
C SER A 118 12.59 -20.23 8.95
N THR A 119 11.75 -21.13 9.49
CA THR A 119 10.41 -21.44 8.94
C THR A 119 9.29 -20.81 9.78
N ALA A 120 9.58 -19.68 10.43
CA ALA A 120 8.74 -19.10 11.48
C ALA A 120 7.38 -18.61 10.96
N ALA A 121 7.31 -18.06 9.76
CA ALA A 121 6.11 -17.40 9.23
C ALA A 121 5.75 -17.87 7.81
N PRO A 122 4.44 -17.85 7.45
CA PRO A 122 3.96 -18.29 6.15
C PRO A 122 4.19 -17.23 5.07
N ILE A 123 4.59 -17.66 3.87
CA ILE A 123 4.44 -16.84 2.66
C ILE A 123 3.00 -17.02 2.19
N LEU A 124 2.15 -16.00 2.41
CA LEU A 124 0.71 -16.09 2.20
C LEU A 124 0.37 -16.46 0.74
N GLY A 125 -0.65 -17.30 0.55
CA GLY A 125 -1.00 -17.87 -0.75
C GLY A 125 -0.23 -19.15 -1.10
N THR A 126 0.76 -19.55 -0.31
CA THR A 126 1.59 -20.74 -0.56
C THR A 126 1.74 -21.62 0.68
N ARG A 127 2.37 -22.80 0.52
CA ARG A 127 2.79 -23.67 1.63
C ARG A 127 4.19 -23.34 2.16
N GLU A 128 4.89 -22.40 1.54
CA GLU A 128 6.27 -22.06 1.85
C GLU A 128 6.34 -21.17 3.10
N ARG A 129 7.43 -21.30 3.86
CA ARG A 129 7.66 -20.53 5.10
C ARG A 129 9.09 -20.01 5.11
N CYS A 130 9.29 -18.81 5.66
CA CYS A 130 10.60 -18.21 5.87
C CYS A 130 10.61 -17.38 7.18
N SER A 131 11.61 -16.52 7.40
CA SER A 131 11.57 -15.60 8.56
C SER A 131 10.37 -14.65 8.48
N LEU A 132 9.94 -14.16 9.64
CA LEU A 132 8.77 -13.29 9.76
C LEU A 132 8.82 -12.07 8.82
N LEU A 133 9.92 -11.33 8.81
CA LEU A 133 10.02 -10.09 8.02
C LEU A 133 10.06 -10.36 6.52
N ASP A 134 10.72 -11.45 6.11
CA ASP A 134 10.79 -11.85 4.70
C ASP A 134 9.45 -12.43 4.21
N ALA A 135 8.75 -13.18 5.06
CA ALA A 135 7.41 -13.69 4.79
C ALA A 135 6.43 -12.54 4.59
N ILE A 136 6.50 -11.50 5.43
CA ILE A 136 5.69 -10.28 5.30
C ILE A 136 6.02 -9.53 4.01
N LEU A 137 7.31 -9.41 3.64
CA LEU A 137 7.72 -8.80 2.38
C LEU A 137 7.09 -9.50 1.17
N ALA A 138 7.30 -10.81 1.04
CA ALA A 138 6.81 -11.58 -0.10
C ALA A 138 5.28 -11.61 -0.14
N SER A 139 4.63 -11.69 1.02
CA SER A 139 3.17 -11.67 1.13
C SER A 139 2.57 -10.31 0.78
N GLY A 140 3.23 -9.21 1.16
CA GLY A 140 2.84 -7.86 0.78
C GLY A 140 2.97 -7.61 -0.72
N MET A 141 4.06 -8.08 -1.33
CA MET A 141 4.21 -8.05 -2.79
C MET A 141 3.13 -8.87 -3.48
N THR A 142 2.79 -10.06 -2.96
CA THR A 142 1.73 -10.90 -3.50
C THR A 142 0.36 -10.21 -3.42
N ALA A 143 0.06 -9.56 -2.29
CA ALA A 143 -1.22 -8.84 -2.10
C ALA A 143 -1.43 -7.67 -3.08
N HIS A 144 -0.35 -7.13 -3.66
CA HIS A 144 -0.37 -6.07 -4.67
C HIS A 144 0.28 -6.48 -6.01
N ALA A 145 0.34 -7.77 -6.35
CA ALA A 145 0.92 -8.17 -7.64
C ALA A 145 0.01 -7.85 -8.84
N ALA A 146 -1.21 -7.35 -8.58
CA ALA A 146 -2.17 -6.90 -9.57
C ALA A 146 -2.99 -5.72 -9.02
N GLU A 147 -3.53 -4.89 -9.93
CA GLU A 147 -4.46 -3.79 -9.64
C GLU A 147 -5.86 -4.25 -9.16
N ILE A 148 -5.96 -5.12 -8.16
CA ILE A 148 -7.26 -5.70 -7.73
C ILE A 148 -7.61 -5.46 -6.26
N ASN A 149 -6.63 -5.17 -5.41
CA ASN A 149 -6.86 -4.95 -3.99
C ASN A 149 -7.53 -3.58 -3.70
N ASP A 150 -7.98 -3.40 -2.46
CA ASP A 150 -8.59 -2.18 -1.96
C ASP A 150 -7.70 -0.92 -2.06
N PHE A 151 -8.32 0.25 -1.94
CA PHE A 151 -7.63 1.54 -1.98
C PHE A 151 -8.39 2.62 -1.23
N CYS A 152 -7.68 3.56 -0.60
CA CYS A 152 -8.25 4.79 -0.06
C CYS A 152 -8.02 5.93 -1.06
N PRO A 153 -9.02 6.32 -1.87
CA PRO A 153 -8.84 7.38 -2.87
C PRO A 153 -8.40 8.71 -2.26
N SER A 154 -8.98 9.09 -1.13
CA SER A 154 -8.69 10.36 -0.45
C SER A 154 -7.27 10.47 0.12
N ALA A 155 -6.56 9.35 0.27
CA ALA A 155 -5.19 9.29 0.77
C ALA A 155 -4.17 8.81 -0.28
N PHE A 156 -4.63 8.36 -1.46
CA PHE A 156 -3.81 7.69 -2.47
C PHE A 156 -2.98 6.52 -1.89
N VAL A 157 -3.62 5.63 -1.14
CA VAL A 157 -2.98 4.43 -0.54
C VAL A 157 -3.75 3.15 -0.83
N GLN A 158 -3.05 2.02 -0.79
CA GLN A 158 -3.58 0.66 -0.88
C GLN A 158 -3.31 -0.05 0.44
N PRO A 159 -4.12 0.19 1.49
CA PRO A 159 -3.78 -0.23 2.84
C PRO A 159 -3.76 -1.76 2.99
N GLY A 160 -4.69 -2.48 2.37
CA GLY A 160 -4.82 -3.93 2.55
C GLY A 160 -3.55 -4.68 2.17
N ALA A 161 -2.90 -4.26 1.08
CA ALA A 161 -1.68 -4.88 0.56
C ALA A 161 -0.52 -4.92 1.57
N SER A 162 -0.48 -4.04 2.56
CA SER A 162 0.59 -4.03 3.56
C SER A 162 0.10 -4.47 4.95
N ILE A 163 -1.05 -3.96 5.39
CA ILE A 163 -1.53 -4.15 6.76
C ILE A 163 -1.98 -5.59 7.00
N ILE A 164 -2.71 -6.19 6.06
CA ILE A 164 -3.24 -7.55 6.25
C ILE A 164 -2.12 -8.60 6.24
N PRO A 165 -1.15 -8.57 5.31
CA PRO A 165 0.04 -9.43 5.38
C PRO A 165 0.83 -9.27 6.67
N THR A 166 1.06 -8.03 7.12
CA THR A 166 1.70 -7.74 8.41
C THR A 166 0.97 -8.42 9.56
N ALA A 167 -0.34 -8.19 9.67
CA ALA A 167 -1.13 -8.67 10.77
C ALA A 167 -1.31 -10.20 10.75
N LEU A 168 -1.48 -10.80 9.57
CA LEU A 168 -1.72 -12.24 9.44
C LEU A 168 -0.44 -13.06 9.68
N CYS A 169 0.70 -12.65 9.11
CA CYS A 169 1.97 -13.34 9.33
C CYS A 169 2.44 -13.23 10.78
N LEU A 170 2.38 -12.03 11.38
CA LEU A 170 2.73 -11.84 12.78
C LEU A 170 1.74 -12.55 13.72
N GLY A 171 0.44 -12.50 13.38
CA GLY A 171 -0.62 -13.20 14.10
C GLY A 171 -0.41 -14.72 14.11
N ASP A 172 -0.08 -15.35 12.99
CA ASP A 172 0.24 -16.78 12.93
C ASP A 172 1.51 -17.11 13.72
N ALA A 173 2.56 -16.31 13.56
CA ALA A 173 3.84 -16.52 14.24
C ALA A 173 3.73 -16.40 15.78
N ARG A 174 2.82 -15.56 16.28
CA ARG A 174 2.55 -15.34 17.71
C ARG A 174 1.29 -16.05 18.21
N ASN A 175 0.67 -16.90 17.38
CA ASN A 175 -0.56 -17.65 17.70
C ASN A 175 -1.71 -16.77 18.25
N LEU A 176 -1.95 -15.64 17.60
CA LEU A 176 -2.94 -14.63 18.03
C LEU A 176 -4.33 -14.93 17.47
N SER A 177 -5.36 -14.60 18.27
CA SER A 177 -6.78 -14.77 17.95
C SER A 177 -7.24 -13.91 16.78
N GLY A 178 -8.34 -14.31 16.14
CA GLY A 178 -8.95 -13.52 15.07
C GLY A 178 -9.52 -12.17 15.52
N GLU A 179 -9.98 -12.04 16.77
CA GLU A 179 -10.36 -10.73 17.35
C GLU A 179 -9.14 -9.78 17.39
N ALA A 180 -8.00 -10.24 17.94
CA ALA A 180 -6.77 -9.43 17.96
C ALA A 180 -6.33 -9.01 16.55
N PHE A 181 -6.44 -9.93 15.58
CA PHE A 181 -6.16 -9.67 14.17
C PHE A 181 -7.09 -8.62 13.56
N LEU A 182 -8.42 -8.78 13.68
CA LEU A 182 -9.41 -7.84 13.17
C LEU A 182 -9.13 -6.41 13.67
N ARG A 183 -8.90 -6.27 14.98
CA ARG A 183 -8.62 -4.98 15.62
C ARG A 183 -7.32 -4.36 15.11
N SER A 184 -6.27 -5.16 14.94
CA SER A 184 -5.00 -4.68 14.40
C SER A 184 -5.12 -4.18 12.96
N VAL A 185 -5.96 -4.82 12.14
CA VAL A 185 -6.24 -4.38 10.77
C VAL A 185 -6.93 -3.02 10.79
N ILE A 186 -7.95 -2.84 11.64
CA ILE A 186 -8.66 -1.56 11.81
C ILE A 186 -7.68 -0.46 12.21
N THR A 187 -6.84 -0.71 13.22
CA THR A 187 -5.82 0.23 13.68
C THR A 187 -4.81 0.57 12.58
N GLY A 188 -4.36 -0.42 11.81
CA GLY A 188 -3.41 -0.19 10.73
C GLY A 188 -4.00 0.64 9.59
N TYR A 189 -5.26 0.38 9.20
CA TYR A 189 -5.96 1.15 8.18
C TYR A 189 -6.15 2.61 8.60
N GLU A 190 -6.52 2.84 9.86
CA GLU A 190 -6.69 4.18 10.42
C GLU A 190 -5.42 5.01 10.24
N ILE A 191 -4.28 4.46 10.67
CA ILE A 191 -3.00 5.19 10.61
C ILE A 191 -2.48 5.32 9.17
N ALA A 192 -2.62 4.28 8.34
CA ALA A 192 -2.15 4.32 6.96
C ALA A 192 -2.87 5.36 6.10
N CYS A 193 -4.14 5.61 6.36
CA CYS A 193 -4.92 6.58 5.59
C CYS A 193 -4.72 8.02 6.12
N ARG A 194 -4.62 8.21 7.44
CA ARG A 194 -4.41 9.54 8.05
C ARG A 194 -3.06 10.14 7.74
N MET A 195 -1.99 9.34 7.76
CA MET A 195 -0.62 9.84 7.58
C MET A 195 -0.41 10.61 6.26
N PRO A 196 -0.69 10.06 5.07
CA PRO A 196 -0.53 10.79 3.81
C PRO A 196 -1.47 11.99 3.68
N LYS A 197 -2.70 11.92 4.23
CA LYS A 197 -3.61 13.08 4.30
C LYS A 197 -3.02 14.22 5.11
N ALA A 198 -2.36 13.89 6.22
CA ALA A 198 -1.70 14.87 7.06
C ALA A 198 -0.48 15.51 6.40
N LEU A 199 0.33 14.70 5.70
CA LEU A 199 1.50 15.18 4.96
C LEU A 199 1.11 15.99 3.71
N GLY A 200 -0.09 15.75 3.19
CA GLY A 200 -0.60 16.32 1.95
C GLY A 200 -0.26 15.42 0.76
N PRO A 201 -1.24 14.74 0.13
CA PRO A 201 -0.97 13.88 -1.01
C PRO A 201 -0.30 14.61 -2.19
N ARG A 202 -0.60 15.90 -2.38
CA ARG A 202 0.07 16.74 -3.39
C ARG A 202 1.52 17.03 -3.01
N ASN A 203 1.81 17.29 -1.74
CA ASN A 203 3.19 17.47 -1.28
C ASN A 203 4.02 16.22 -1.55
N LEU A 204 3.51 15.05 -1.17
CA LEU A 204 4.19 13.78 -1.40
C LEU A 204 4.42 13.51 -2.89
N PHE A 205 3.42 13.80 -3.74
CA PHE A 205 3.59 13.73 -5.19
C PHE A 205 4.68 14.69 -5.71
N THR A 206 4.69 15.95 -5.22
CA THR A 206 5.66 16.97 -5.64
C THR A 206 7.09 16.63 -5.19
N ALA A 207 7.22 16.03 -4.00
CA ALA A 207 8.47 15.51 -3.47
C ALA A 207 8.91 14.19 -4.12
N VAL A 208 8.12 13.64 -5.07
CA VAL A 208 8.36 12.34 -5.71
C VAL A 208 8.37 11.18 -4.70
N LEU A 209 7.70 11.34 -3.56
CA LEU A 209 7.56 10.35 -2.51
C LEU A 209 6.24 9.58 -2.62
N ALA A 210 6.33 8.25 -2.72
CA ALA A 210 5.15 7.40 -2.88
C ALA A 210 4.28 7.39 -1.62
N ASN A 211 3.12 8.05 -1.66
CA ASN A 211 2.05 7.94 -0.64
C ASN A 211 1.76 6.47 -0.29
N HIS A 212 1.75 5.63 -1.33
CA HIS A 212 1.54 4.18 -1.30
C HIS A 212 2.53 3.41 -0.42
N SER A 213 3.68 4.01 -0.08
CA SER A 213 4.65 3.44 0.88
C SER A 213 4.63 4.21 2.20
N VAL A 214 4.58 5.55 2.14
CA VAL A 214 4.62 6.42 3.32
C VAL A 214 3.42 6.23 4.25
N GLY A 215 2.20 6.02 3.75
CA GLY A 215 1.08 5.68 4.63
C GLY A 215 1.21 4.26 5.21
N PRO A 216 1.30 3.23 4.36
CA PRO A 216 1.30 1.84 4.80
C PRO A 216 2.47 1.42 5.70
N ILE A 217 3.62 2.11 5.70
CA ILE A 217 4.68 1.83 6.69
C ILE A 217 4.21 2.15 8.12
N PHE A 218 3.56 3.30 8.34
CA PHE A 218 3.02 3.66 9.65
C PHE A 218 1.81 2.79 10.01
N GLY A 219 0.97 2.44 9.03
CA GLY A 219 -0.14 1.50 9.26
C GLY A 219 0.31 0.10 9.63
N SER A 220 1.35 -0.42 8.98
CA SER A 220 1.90 -1.75 9.30
C SER A 220 2.57 -1.74 10.67
N ALA A 221 3.29 -0.66 11.03
CA ALA A 221 3.81 -0.47 12.38
C ALA A 221 2.69 -0.42 13.44
N ALA A 222 1.61 0.31 13.16
CA ALA A 222 0.46 0.40 14.06
C ALA A 222 -0.27 -0.94 14.23
N ALA A 223 -0.47 -1.70 13.14
CA ALA A 223 -1.03 -3.05 13.20
C ALA A 223 -0.14 -4.00 14.01
N ALA A 224 1.17 -4.00 13.76
CA ALA A 224 2.13 -4.81 14.50
C ALA A 224 2.16 -4.43 15.99
N ALA A 225 2.24 -3.14 16.30
CA ALA A 225 2.23 -2.62 17.68
C ALA A 225 0.94 -2.96 18.43
N SER A 226 -0.20 -2.93 17.75
CA SER A 226 -1.49 -3.38 18.29
C SER A 226 -1.43 -4.87 18.66
N LEU A 227 -0.94 -5.73 17.76
CA LEU A 227 -0.85 -7.19 17.98
C LEU A 227 0.08 -7.57 19.13
N ILE A 228 1.26 -6.94 19.21
CA ILE A 228 2.22 -7.21 20.29
C ILE A 228 1.90 -6.45 21.58
N ARG A 229 0.80 -5.66 21.59
CA ARG A 229 0.37 -4.81 22.71
C ARG A 229 1.50 -3.92 23.20
N LEU A 230 2.15 -3.24 22.25
CA LEU A 230 3.33 -2.41 22.53
C LEU A 230 3.01 -1.44 23.69
N PRO A 231 3.85 -1.38 24.73
CA PRO A 231 3.66 -0.44 25.82
C PRO A 231 3.65 1.01 25.31
N ARG A 232 2.80 1.84 25.92
CA ARG A 232 2.59 3.21 25.46
C ARG A 232 3.90 4.00 25.43
N ASP A 233 4.76 3.88 26.44
CA ASP A 233 6.06 4.54 26.53
C ASP A 233 7.02 4.22 25.38
N ARG A 234 6.76 3.16 24.59
CA ARG A 234 7.58 2.77 23.44
C ARG A 234 7.03 3.23 22.08
N MET A 235 5.84 3.81 22.04
CA MET A 235 5.20 4.23 20.77
C MET A 235 6.01 5.30 20.03
N ASN A 236 6.58 6.27 20.73
CA ASN A 236 7.34 7.35 20.09
C ASN A 236 8.66 6.82 19.50
N HIS A 237 9.29 5.83 20.13
CA HIS A 237 10.45 5.14 19.58
C HIS A 237 10.11 4.39 18.28
N MET A 238 8.97 3.69 18.25
CA MET A 238 8.47 3.07 17.01
C MET A 238 8.27 4.12 15.91
N PHE A 239 7.61 5.24 16.21
CA PHE A 239 7.40 6.31 15.23
C PHE A 239 8.71 6.93 14.74
N SER A 240 9.73 7.05 15.60
CA SER A 240 11.08 7.49 15.21
C SER A 240 11.65 6.62 14.09
N TYR A 241 11.54 5.29 14.22
CA TYR A 241 11.97 4.38 13.17
C TYR A 241 11.09 4.42 11.93
N CYS A 242 9.77 4.64 12.07
CA CYS A 242 8.90 4.83 10.91
C CYS A 242 9.33 6.04 10.07
N VAL A 243 9.64 7.16 10.73
CA VAL A 243 10.13 8.38 10.06
C VAL A 243 11.44 8.12 9.31
N GLU A 244 12.40 7.43 9.94
CA GLU A 244 13.68 7.10 9.32
C GLU A 244 13.55 6.16 8.11
N GLN A 245 12.53 5.31 8.11
CA GLN A 245 12.33 4.30 7.06
C GLN A 245 11.30 4.70 6.00
N ALA A 246 10.55 5.79 6.22
CA ALA A 246 9.56 6.31 5.28
C ALA A 246 10.23 6.71 3.96
N SER A 247 9.99 5.92 2.92
CA SER A 247 10.64 6.05 1.61
C SER A 247 9.75 5.52 0.50
N GLY A 248 10.17 5.67 -0.76
CA GLY A 248 9.47 5.17 -1.95
C GLY A 248 9.39 6.23 -3.03
N SER A 249 9.59 5.85 -4.29
CA SER A 249 9.63 6.77 -5.44
C SER A 249 8.31 6.74 -6.20
N TRP A 250 7.77 7.89 -6.61
CA TRP A 250 6.63 7.95 -7.53
C TRP A 250 6.90 7.39 -8.94
N GLN A 251 8.16 7.05 -9.24
CA GLN A 251 8.55 6.51 -10.55
C GLN A 251 7.99 5.12 -10.83
N TRP A 252 7.38 4.44 -9.85
CA TRP A 252 6.65 3.18 -10.03
C TRP A 252 5.60 3.23 -11.16
N MET A 253 5.15 4.42 -11.57
CA MET A 253 4.29 4.58 -12.75
C MET A 253 4.92 4.12 -14.07
N ARG A 254 6.26 4.03 -14.10
CA ARG A 254 7.06 3.58 -15.26
C ARG A 254 7.34 2.08 -15.22
N ASP A 255 7.01 1.41 -14.13
CA ASP A 255 7.16 -0.04 -14.01
C ASP A 255 6.14 -0.73 -14.93
N VAL A 256 6.63 -1.37 -15.98
CA VAL A 256 5.79 -2.01 -17.00
C VAL A 256 5.31 -3.40 -16.58
N ASP A 257 6.03 -4.05 -15.66
CA ASP A 257 5.82 -5.45 -15.27
C ASP A 257 5.14 -5.57 -13.89
N HIS A 258 4.84 -4.44 -13.22
CA HIS A 258 4.15 -4.37 -11.92
C HIS A 258 4.96 -4.93 -10.73
N ILE A 259 6.24 -5.26 -10.93
CA ILE A 259 7.09 -5.87 -9.91
C ILE A 259 7.55 -4.85 -8.86
N GLU A 260 8.11 -3.72 -9.31
CA GLU A 260 8.55 -2.63 -8.42
C GLU A 260 7.34 -1.97 -7.73
N LYS A 261 6.22 -1.88 -8.45
CA LYS A 261 4.99 -1.34 -7.89
C LYS A 261 4.47 -2.19 -6.72
N ALA A 262 4.43 -3.50 -6.86
CA ALA A 262 4.09 -4.43 -5.77
C ALA A 262 5.03 -4.29 -4.56
N PHE A 263 6.32 -4.02 -4.81
CA PHE A 263 7.31 -3.77 -3.78
C PHE A 263 7.02 -2.49 -2.98
N VAL A 264 6.76 -1.36 -3.65
CA VAL A 264 6.57 -0.07 -2.99
C VAL A 264 5.17 0.13 -2.40
N PHE A 265 4.15 -0.60 -2.86
CA PHE A 265 2.76 -0.47 -2.37
C PHE A 265 2.42 -1.48 -1.26
N GLY A 266 3.08 -2.63 -1.25
CA GLY A 266 2.78 -3.74 -0.35
C GLY A 266 4.01 -4.22 0.42
N GLY A 267 4.97 -4.77 -0.31
CA GLY A 267 6.06 -5.53 0.31
C GLY A 267 6.94 -4.75 1.28
N MET A 268 7.56 -3.68 0.81
CA MET A 268 8.51 -2.90 1.59
C MET A 268 7.87 -2.18 2.80
N PRO A 269 6.75 -1.44 2.65
CA PRO A 269 6.09 -0.83 3.81
C PRO A 269 5.61 -1.85 4.84
N ALA A 270 5.11 -3.03 4.43
CA ALA A 270 4.73 -4.10 5.35
C ALA A 270 5.92 -4.59 6.18
N ARG A 271 7.05 -4.90 5.50
CA ARG A 271 8.28 -5.36 6.15
C ARG A 271 8.81 -4.32 7.13
N ARG A 272 9.00 -3.08 6.65
CA ARG A 272 9.67 -2.01 7.42
C ARG A 272 8.81 -1.52 8.57
N GLY A 273 7.51 -1.38 8.37
CA GLY A 273 6.59 -0.99 9.44
C GLY A 273 6.55 -2.03 10.57
N THR A 274 6.46 -3.31 10.22
CA THR A 274 6.54 -4.39 11.22
C THR A 274 7.85 -4.33 11.99
N GLU A 275 8.97 -4.13 11.30
CA GLU A 275 10.29 -4.03 11.90
C GLU A 275 10.41 -2.86 12.89
N CYS A 276 9.82 -1.69 12.60
CA CYS A 276 9.77 -0.56 13.54
C CYS A 276 9.10 -0.94 14.87
N ALA A 277 7.98 -1.68 14.82
CA ALA A 277 7.29 -2.13 16.03
C ALA A 277 8.12 -3.17 16.80
N LEU A 278 8.82 -4.06 16.09
CA LEU A 278 9.69 -5.07 16.70
C LEU A 278 10.98 -4.47 17.30
N PHE A 279 11.54 -3.41 16.72
CA PHE A 279 12.64 -2.67 17.35
C PHE A 279 12.21 -2.09 18.69
N ALA A 280 11.05 -1.44 18.72
CA ALA A 280 10.47 -0.94 19.96
C ALA A 280 10.15 -2.09 20.95
N GLU A 281 9.64 -3.24 20.49
CA GLU A 281 9.43 -4.45 21.31
C GLU A 281 10.74 -4.93 21.96
N ALA A 282 11.82 -4.96 21.19
CA ALA A 282 13.15 -5.38 21.63
C ALA A 282 13.83 -4.39 22.59
N GLY A 283 13.26 -3.20 22.79
CA GLY A 283 13.77 -2.18 23.71
C GLY A 283 14.68 -1.14 23.05
N PHE A 284 14.66 -1.04 21.72
CA PHE A 284 15.38 0.02 21.03
C PHE A 284 14.73 1.37 21.36
N THR A 285 15.58 2.33 21.70
CA THR A 285 15.17 3.72 21.97
C THR A 285 15.35 4.57 20.72
N GLY A 286 14.44 5.53 20.53
CA GLY A 286 14.50 6.54 19.47
C GLY A 286 14.12 7.93 20.00
N ILE A 287 13.90 8.87 19.09
CA ILE A 287 13.53 10.25 19.44
C ILE A 287 12.12 10.27 20.05
N GLY A 288 11.95 10.99 21.17
CA GLY A 288 10.66 11.08 21.88
C GLY A 288 9.61 11.93 21.18
N ASP A 289 10.04 12.83 20.28
CA ASP A 289 9.20 13.66 19.42
C ASP A 289 9.76 13.65 17.98
N PRO A 290 9.54 12.57 17.23
CA PRO A 290 10.09 12.45 15.87
C PRO A 290 9.35 13.32 14.85
N PHE A 291 8.16 13.83 15.20
CA PHE A 291 7.31 14.54 14.27
C PHE A 291 7.57 16.05 14.26
N THR A 292 7.68 16.71 15.42
CA THR A 292 7.80 18.18 15.46
C THR A 292 9.04 18.69 16.19
N GLY A 293 9.76 17.82 16.90
CA GLY A 293 10.92 18.21 17.70
C GLY A 293 12.08 18.62 16.79
N ASP A 294 12.66 19.80 17.01
CA ASP A 294 13.63 20.39 16.08
C ASP A 294 14.94 19.56 15.95
N PRO A 295 15.36 19.16 14.73
CA PRO A 295 14.67 19.27 13.43
C PRO A 295 13.62 18.15 13.23
N GLY A 296 12.34 18.54 13.16
CA GLY A 296 11.22 17.59 13.15
C GLY A 296 10.80 17.17 11.75
N TRP A 297 10.36 15.93 11.56
CA TRP A 297 9.99 15.43 10.23
C TRP A 297 8.86 16.22 9.57
N LEU A 298 7.81 16.55 10.34
CA LEU A 298 6.68 17.36 9.86
C LEU A 298 7.04 18.84 9.66
N ASN A 299 8.23 19.27 10.08
CA ASN A 299 8.77 20.61 9.85
C ASN A 299 9.56 20.70 8.55
N SER A 300 9.81 19.57 7.86
CA SER A 300 10.53 19.56 6.59
C SER A 300 9.87 20.47 5.57
N THR A 301 10.69 21.23 4.84
CA THR A 301 10.24 22.14 3.77
C THR A 301 9.55 21.38 2.62
N MET A 302 9.78 20.07 2.49
CA MET A 302 9.10 19.24 1.48
C MET A 302 7.58 19.18 1.68
N PHE A 303 7.08 19.43 2.89
CA PHE A 303 5.65 19.48 3.21
C PHE A 303 5.11 20.92 3.30
N LYS A 304 5.91 21.93 2.98
CA LYS A 304 5.54 23.36 3.13
C LYS A 304 5.56 24.06 1.77
N GLY A 305 4.93 25.23 1.70
CA GLY A 305 4.92 26.08 0.51
C GLY A 305 3.52 26.56 0.13
N GLU A 306 3.44 27.47 -0.84
CA GLU A 306 2.21 28.16 -1.24
C GLU A 306 1.10 27.21 -1.74
N LYS A 307 1.47 26.11 -2.41
CA LYS A 307 0.54 25.10 -2.94
C LYS A 307 0.39 23.87 -2.03
N SER A 308 0.95 23.93 -0.82
CA SER A 308 0.95 22.81 0.11
C SER A 308 -0.45 22.48 0.61
N ASP A 309 -0.75 21.19 0.67
CA ASP A 309 -1.95 20.61 1.28
C ASP A 309 -1.64 19.93 2.62
N PHE A 310 -0.52 20.31 3.27
CA PHE A 310 -0.14 19.81 4.59
C PHE A 310 -1.14 20.22 5.65
N ASN A 311 -1.71 19.25 6.34
CA ASN A 311 -2.64 19.47 7.44
C ASN A 311 -2.45 18.40 8.54
N PRO A 312 -1.59 18.64 9.54
CA PRO A 312 -1.29 17.66 10.57
C PRO A 312 -2.49 17.34 11.47
N GLY A 313 -3.55 18.16 11.44
CA GLY A 313 -4.81 17.91 12.12
C GLY A 313 -5.43 16.56 11.74
N TYR A 314 -5.25 16.10 10.50
CA TYR A 314 -5.72 14.79 10.03
C TYR A 314 -5.20 13.61 10.86
N LEU A 315 -4.04 13.76 11.54
CA LEU A 315 -3.50 12.71 12.40
C LEU A 315 -4.39 12.42 13.60
N THR A 316 -5.04 13.44 14.17
CA THR A 316 -5.69 13.32 15.48
C THR A 316 -7.15 13.77 15.52
N GLU A 317 -7.64 14.45 14.48
CA GLU A 317 -9.04 14.86 14.38
C GLU A 317 -9.98 13.66 14.46
N ASP A 318 -10.91 13.69 15.42
CA ASP A 318 -11.88 12.60 15.68
C ASP A 318 -11.26 11.19 15.77
N LEU A 319 -9.98 11.07 16.16
CA LEU A 319 -9.29 9.78 16.23
C LEU A 319 -10.01 8.83 17.21
N GLY A 320 -10.29 7.62 16.72
CA GLY A 320 -11.06 6.62 17.47
C GLY A 320 -12.58 6.88 17.52
N LYS A 321 -13.07 7.95 16.90
CA LYS A 321 -14.51 8.25 16.75
C LYS A 321 -14.95 8.18 15.30
N ARG A 322 -14.20 8.84 14.41
CA ARG A 322 -14.39 8.79 12.96
C ARG A 322 -13.26 7.95 12.37
N PHE A 323 -13.62 6.82 11.78
CA PHE A 323 -12.65 5.92 11.17
C PHE A 323 -12.43 6.27 9.69
N GLU A 324 -11.23 5.99 9.20
CA GLU A 324 -10.86 6.12 7.79
C GLU A 324 -11.34 4.92 6.96
N LEU A 325 -11.59 3.78 7.60
CA LEU A 325 -11.99 2.54 6.94
C LEU A 325 -13.21 2.68 6.00
N PRO A 326 -14.28 3.44 6.35
CA PRO A 326 -15.40 3.71 5.42
C PRO A 326 -15.02 4.49 4.16
N LEU A 327 -13.85 5.14 4.13
CA LEU A 327 -13.33 5.88 2.98
C LEU A 327 -12.44 5.00 2.08
N VAL A 328 -12.34 3.70 2.36
CA VAL A 328 -11.60 2.74 1.55
C VAL A 328 -12.56 2.04 0.59
N GLY A 329 -12.25 2.13 -0.70
CA GLY A 329 -12.98 1.50 -1.78
C GLY A 329 -12.39 0.16 -2.22
N TYR A 330 -13.16 -0.54 -3.04
CA TYR A 330 -12.84 -1.82 -3.65
C TYR A 330 -12.63 -1.62 -5.15
N LYS A 331 -11.63 -2.28 -5.72
CA LYS A 331 -11.53 -2.39 -7.18
C LYS A 331 -12.40 -3.54 -7.65
N ARG A 332 -13.47 -3.28 -8.42
CA ARG A 332 -14.28 -4.32 -9.04
C ARG A 332 -13.51 -5.07 -10.11
N TYR A 333 -12.69 -4.33 -10.85
CA TYR A 333 -11.92 -4.81 -11.99
C TYR A 333 -10.41 -4.76 -11.66
N PRO A 334 -9.59 -5.66 -12.23
CA PRO A 334 -8.15 -5.77 -11.99
C PRO A 334 -7.35 -4.66 -12.72
N VAL A 335 -7.75 -3.41 -12.56
CA VAL A 335 -7.25 -2.24 -13.30
C VAL A 335 -7.04 -1.05 -12.37
N GLY A 336 -6.26 -0.06 -12.80
CA GLY A 336 -6.02 1.16 -12.03
C GLY A 336 -7.32 1.82 -11.57
N GLY A 337 -7.35 2.31 -10.32
CA GLY A 337 -8.55 2.93 -9.73
C GLY A 337 -9.24 3.96 -10.65
N PRO A 338 -8.49 4.90 -11.27
CA PRO A 338 -9.04 5.89 -12.20
C PRO A 338 -9.62 5.34 -13.52
N THR A 339 -9.25 4.13 -13.95
CA THR A 339 -9.70 3.56 -15.22
C THR A 339 -11.00 2.76 -15.07
N GLN A 340 -11.34 2.34 -13.85
CA GLN A 340 -12.50 1.49 -13.56
C GLN A 340 -13.84 2.01 -14.12
N PRO A 341 -14.20 3.31 -14.04
CA PRO A 341 -15.48 3.78 -14.59
C PRO A 341 -15.58 3.55 -16.09
N ALA A 342 -14.50 3.79 -16.84
CA ALA A 342 -14.47 3.53 -18.27
C ALA A 342 -14.60 2.03 -18.58
N ILE A 343 -13.98 1.16 -17.78
CA ILE A 343 -14.10 -0.30 -17.93
C ILE A 343 -15.53 -0.78 -17.69
N GLU A 344 -16.19 -0.29 -16.65
CA GLU A 344 -17.60 -0.60 -16.37
C GLU A 344 -18.50 -0.18 -17.53
N LEU A 345 -18.35 1.06 -17.99
CA LEU A 345 -19.13 1.59 -19.11
C LEU A 345 -18.87 0.82 -20.41
N MET A 346 -17.62 0.44 -20.69
CA MET A 346 -17.30 -0.39 -21.85
C MET A 346 -18.03 -1.73 -21.78
N LEU A 347 -17.96 -2.45 -20.65
CA LEU A 347 -18.61 -3.74 -20.46
C LEU A 347 -20.14 -3.66 -20.60
N ASP A 348 -20.73 -2.54 -20.21
CA ASP A 348 -22.17 -2.31 -20.38
C ASP A 348 -22.55 -1.93 -21.81
N LEU A 349 -21.78 -1.04 -22.45
CA LEU A 349 -22.05 -0.58 -23.82
C LEU A 349 -21.95 -1.72 -24.84
N ILE A 350 -21.00 -2.65 -24.68
CA ILE A 350 -20.86 -3.78 -25.61
C ILE A 350 -22.03 -4.77 -25.59
N LYS A 351 -22.91 -4.70 -24.57
CA LYS A 351 -24.15 -5.49 -24.53
C LYS A 351 -25.25 -4.90 -25.42
N GLU A 352 -25.12 -3.62 -25.78
CA GLU A 352 -26.13 -2.86 -26.52
C GLU A 352 -25.78 -2.65 -28.00
N VAL A 353 -24.59 -3.08 -28.42
CA VAL A 353 -24.10 -2.94 -29.80
C VAL A 353 -23.47 -4.22 -30.30
N ASP A 354 -23.44 -4.41 -31.62
CA ASP A 354 -22.56 -5.41 -32.23
C ASP A 354 -21.11 -4.92 -32.15
N ARG A 355 -20.30 -5.58 -31.32
CA ARG A 355 -18.88 -5.28 -31.10
C ARG A 355 -18.07 -5.22 -32.39
N THR A 356 -18.43 -6.02 -33.41
CA THR A 356 -17.70 -6.06 -34.69
C THR A 356 -17.91 -4.80 -35.53
N ARG A 357 -18.95 -4.01 -35.23
CA ARG A 357 -19.27 -2.75 -35.89
C ARG A 357 -18.60 -1.54 -35.23
N VAL A 358 -18.02 -1.70 -34.04
CA VAL A 358 -17.34 -0.60 -33.35
C VAL A 358 -16.08 -0.21 -34.14
N ARG A 359 -15.91 1.09 -34.41
CA ARG A 359 -14.76 1.64 -35.16
C ARG A 359 -13.92 2.60 -34.34
N LYS A 360 -14.52 3.31 -33.38
CA LYS A 360 -13.81 4.25 -32.51
C LYS A 360 -14.38 4.20 -31.09
N VAL A 361 -13.51 4.33 -30.10
CA VAL A 361 -13.86 4.53 -28.70
C VAL A 361 -13.28 5.86 -28.25
N ARG A 362 -14.10 6.71 -27.62
CA ARG A 362 -13.64 7.94 -26.97
C ARG A 362 -14.00 7.87 -25.50
N ILE A 363 -13.02 8.14 -24.65
CA ILE A 363 -13.12 8.14 -23.19
C ILE A 363 -12.81 9.54 -22.72
N GLU A 364 -13.73 10.16 -22.01
CA GLU A 364 -13.58 11.48 -21.43
C GLU A 364 -13.56 11.31 -19.91
N MET A 365 -12.52 11.82 -19.24
CA MET A 365 -12.31 11.60 -17.80
C MET A 365 -11.55 12.77 -17.14
N PRO A 366 -11.64 12.92 -15.80
CA PRO A 366 -10.91 13.95 -15.08
C PRO A 366 -9.44 13.55 -14.81
N GLY A 367 -8.63 14.55 -14.48
CA GLY A 367 -7.24 14.38 -14.11
C GLY A 367 -6.31 14.07 -15.28
N ARG A 368 -5.23 13.33 -14.99
CA ARG A 368 -4.08 13.18 -15.91
C ARG A 368 -4.29 12.04 -16.91
N THR A 369 -5.08 12.30 -17.95
CA THR A 369 -5.45 11.31 -18.98
C THR A 369 -4.27 10.69 -19.73
N GLY A 370 -3.20 11.47 -19.96
CA GLY A 370 -1.97 10.96 -20.57
C GLY A 370 -1.35 9.76 -19.82
N THR A 371 -1.58 9.68 -18.50
CA THR A 371 -1.13 8.55 -17.66
C THR A 371 -1.74 7.23 -18.12
N PHE A 372 -3.00 7.22 -18.55
CA PHE A 372 -3.75 6.00 -18.90
C PHE A 372 -3.88 5.79 -20.41
N ALA A 373 -3.72 6.86 -21.21
CA ALA A 373 -3.65 6.79 -22.66
C ALA A 373 -2.37 6.09 -23.14
N GLY A 374 -1.25 6.38 -22.48
CA GLY A 374 0.09 5.92 -22.87
C GLY A 374 0.76 4.99 -21.87
N ALA A 375 0.02 4.41 -20.90
CA ALA A 375 0.60 3.51 -19.91
C ALA A 375 1.24 2.30 -20.60
N GLU A 376 2.46 1.94 -20.21
CA GLU A 376 3.12 0.72 -20.72
C GLU A 376 2.77 -0.53 -19.90
N MET A 377 2.15 -0.32 -18.73
CA MET A 377 1.55 -1.39 -17.93
C MET A 377 0.13 -1.71 -18.44
N PRO A 378 -0.17 -2.95 -18.85
CA PRO A 378 -1.47 -3.32 -19.43
C PRO A 378 -2.68 -2.95 -18.55
N ALA A 379 -2.59 -3.19 -17.24
CA ALA A 379 -3.67 -2.93 -16.27
C ALA A 379 -3.99 -1.43 -16.06
N LEU A 380 -3.17 -0.52 -16.60
CA LEU A 380 -3.38 0.92 -16.57
C LEU A 380 -3.66 1.51 -17.97
N ASN A 381 -3.53 0.73 -19.04
CA ASN A 381 -3.67 1.22 -20.41
C ASN A 381 -5.12 1.11 -20.89
N LEU A 382 -5.84 2.23 -20.91
CA LEU A 382 -7.24 2.27 -21.36
C LEU A 382 -7.42 1.78 -22.80
N PRO A 383 -6.59 2.20 -23.79
CA PRO A 383 -6.66 1.65 -25.14
C PRO A 383 -6.60 0.12 -25.19
N TYR A 384 -5.67 -0.49 -24.45
CA TYR A 384 -5.53 -1.93 -24.36
C TYR A 384 -6.76 -2.57 -23.73
N LEU A 385 -7.18 -2.11 -22.55
CA LEU A 385 -8.30 -2.69 -21.80
C LEU A 385 -9.61 -2.63 -22.61
N CYS A 386 -9.89 -1.50 -23.28
CA CYS A 386 -11.03 -1.36 -24.17
C CYS A 386 -10.96 -2.30 -25.37
N SER A 387 -9.77 -2.45 -25.96
CA SER A 387 -9.55 -3.36 -27.09
C SER A 387 -9.78 -4.81 -26.69
N ILE A 388 -9.33 -5.22 -25.49
CA ILE A 388 -9.57 -6.56 -24.93
C ILE A 388 -11.07 -6.79 -24.74
N ILE A 389 -11.79 -5.83 -24.16
CA ILE A 389 -13.24 -5.93 -23.95
C ILE A 389 -13.98 -6.10 -25.27
N LEU A 390 -13.59 -5.37 -26.32
CA LEU A 390 -14.22 -5.48 -27.63
C LEU A 390 -13.92 -6.82 -28.31
N ALA A 391 -12.67 -7.29 -28.25
CA ALA A 391 -12.25 -8.55 -28.84
C ALA A 391 -12.92 -9.75 -28.14
N ASP A 392 -12.88 -9.78 -26.81
CA ASP A 392 -13.24 -10.96 -26.05
C ASP A 392 -14.69 -10.90 -25.53
N GLY A 393 -15.29 -9.70 -25.50
CA GLY A 393 -16.62 -9.48 -24.93
C GLY A 393 -16.65 -9.48 -23.40
N LYS A 394 -15.48 -9.50 -22.76
CA LYS A 394 -15.29 -9.51 -21.31
C LYS A 394 -13.91 -8.96 -20.97
N LEU A 395 -13.70 -8.70 -19.68
CA LEU A 395 -12.37 -8.46 -19.11
C LEU A 395 -12.22 -9.38 -17.89
N ASP A 396 -11.30 -10.34 -17.97
CA ASP A 396 -10.97 -11.20 -16.83
C ASP A 396 -9.62 -10.83 -16.19
N PHE A 397 -9.34 -11.43 -15.04
CA PHE A 397 -8.15 -11.18 -14.24
C PHE A 397 -6.86 -11.33 -15.04
N THR A 398 -6.73 -12.43 -15.79
CA THR A 398 -5.53 -12.73 -16.56
C THR A 398 -5.35 -11.80 -17.75
N ALA A 399 -6.43 -11.52 -18.51
CA ALA A 399 -6.34 -10.67 -19.69
C ALA A 399 -5.93 -9.22 -19.34
N ALA A 400 -6.44 -8.67 -18.23
CA ALA A 400 -6.10 -7.31 -17.81
C ALA A 400 -4.60 -7.11 -17.51
N GLN A 401 -3.90 -8.18 -17.11
CA GLN A 401 -2.48 -8.16 -16.75
C GLN A 401 -1.57 -8.62 -17.91
N SER A 402 -2.13 -9.07 -19.05
CA SER A 402 -1.36 -9.83 -20.05
C SER A 402 -0.40 -8.96 -20.89
N ARG A 403 0.88 -8.99 -20.52
CA ARG A 403 1.98 -8.39 -21.30
C ARG A 403 2.09 -8.98 -22.71
N LYS A 404 1.92 -10.29 -22.83
CA LYS A 404 1.95 -10.99 -24.12
C LYS A 404 0.88 -10.44 -25.07
N ARG A 405 -0.37 -10.33 -24.62
CA ARG A 405 -1.43 -9.78 -25.48
C ARG A 405 -1.19 -8.31 -25.80
N PHE A 406 -0.75 -7.52 -24.82
CA PHE A 406 -0.42 -6.12 -25.04
C PHE A 406 0.65 -5.91 -26.13
N LEU A 407 1.70 -6.76 -26.16
CA LEU A 407 2.83 -6.61 -27.06
C LEU A 407 2.74 -7.38 -28.38
N GLU A 408 1.97 -8.46 -28.45
CA GLU A 408 2.01 -9.40 -29.58
C GLU A 408 0.67 -9.55 -30.33
N ASP A 409 -0.46 -9.22 -29.69
CA ASP A 409 -1.77 -9.37 -30.31
C ASP A 409 -2.04 -8.23 -31.31
N LYS A 410 -1.81 -8.53 -32.60
CA LYS A 410 -1.94 -7.57 -33.70
C LYS A 410 -3.34 -6.97 -33.81
N ALA A 411 -4.39 -7.72 -33.48
CA ALA A 411 -5.76 -7.22 -33.56
C ALA A 411 -5.99 -6.16 -32.46
N ILE A 412 -5.54 -6.46 -31.24
CA ILE A 412 -5.57 -5.54 -30.11
C ILE A 412 -4.75 -4.28 -30.40
N GLN A 413 -3.50 -4.43 -30.85
CA GLN A 413 -2.64 -3.29 -31.18
C GLN A 413 -3.21 -2.41 -32.29
N SER A 414 -3.86 -3.02 -33.28
CA SER A 414 -4.52 -2.28 -34.34
C SER A 414 -5.68 -1.46 -33.80
N PHE A 415 -6.50 -2.05 -32.91
CA PHE A 415 -7.68 -1.36 -32.37
C PHE A 415 -7.33 -0.29 -31.32
N MET A 416 -6.24 -0.46 -30.56
CA MET A 416 -5.76 0.54 -29.59
C MET A 416 -5.60 1.94 -30.22
N LYS A 417 -5.22 2.01 -31.50
CA LYS A 417 -5.09 3.27 -32.26
C LYS A 417 -6.40 4.03 -32.45
N ASN A 418 -7.52 3.34 -32.28
CA ASN A 418 -8.88 3.88 -32.40
C ASN A 418 -9.52 4.19 -31.03
N VAL A 419 -8.75 4.09 -29.93
CA VAL A 419 -9.19 4.48 -28.60
C VAL A 419 -8.54 5.80 -28.22
N GLU A 420 -9.37 6.82 -27.99
CA GLU A 420 -8.95 8.16 -27.62
C GLU A 420 -9.31 8.43 -26.16
N VAL A 421 -8.33 8.84 -25.34
CA VAL A 421 -8.56 9.21 -23.94
C VAL A 421 -8.31 10.71 -23.79
N ILE A 422 -9.33 11.45 -23.35
CA ILE A 422 -9.36 12.90 -23.38
C ILE A 422 -9.69 13.44 -21.99
N HIS A 423 -9.02 14.53 -21.62
CA HIS A 423 -9.33 15.26 -20.40
C HIS A 423 -10.65 16.01 -20.57
N ASP A 424 -11.56 15.84 -19.61
CA ASP A 424 -12.82 16.59 -19.54
C ASP A 424 -12.85 17.47 -18.29
N PRO A 425 -12.71 18.80 -18.44
CA PRO A 425 -12.77 19.74 -17.34
C PRO A 425 -14.10 19.73 -16.58
N GLU A 426 -15.21 19.33 -17.21
CA GLU A 426 -16.52 19.28 -16.55
C GLU A 426 -16.62 18.15 -15.52
N GLN A 427 -15.72 17.17 -15.60
CA GLN A 427 -15.62 16.06 -14.65
C GLN A 427 -14.68 16.36 -13.46
N GLU A 428 -13.99 17.50 -13.45
CA GLU A 428 -13.11 17.87 -12.34
C GLU A 428 -13.91 18.19 -11.08
N ALA A 429 -13.49 17.60 -9.96
CA ALA A 429 -14.13 17.80 -8.66
C ALA A 429 -13.07 17.97 -7.55
N SER A 430 -13.46 18.63 -6.46
CA SER A 430 -12.64 18.77 -5.25
C SER A 430 -13.49 18.41 -4.03
N PRO A 431 -13.28 17.24 -3.39
CA PRO A 431 -12.23 16.25 -3.67
C PRO A 431 -12.41 15.56 -5.03
N ARG A 432 -11.30 15.04 -5.60
CA ARG A 432 -11.30 14.40 -6.93
C ARG A 432 -12.24 13.19 -6.95
N VAL A 433 -13.05 13.11 -8.01
CA VAL A 433 -13.89 11.96 -8.34
C VAL A 433 -13.29 11.24 -9.55
N GLU A 434 -13.28 9.91 -9.53
CA GLU A 434 -12.89 9.11 -10.70
C GLU A 434 -14.14 8.77 -11.50
N SER A 435 -14.56 9.65 -12.41
CA SER A 435 -15.69 9.47 -13.33
C SER A 435 -15.21 9.17 -14.76
N ALA A 436 -16.12 8.72 -15.64
CA ALA A 436 -15.84 8.67 -17.07
C ALA A 436 -17.12 8.82 -17.92
N ARG A 437 -16.94 9.34 -19.13
CA ARG A 437 -17.88 9.21 -20.25
C ARG A 437 -17.24 8.35 -21.32
N VAL A 438 -17.99 7.37 -21.85
CA VAL A 438 -17.53 6.50 -22.94
C VAL A 438 -18.48 6.64 -24.12
N ILE A 439 -17.91 6.93 -25.28
CA ILE A 439 -18.60 7.04 -26.56
C ILE A 439 -18.05 5.99 -27.53
N LEU A 440 -18.91 5.09 -28.00
CA LEU A 440 -18.63 4.17 -29.10
C LEU A 440 -19.17 4.76 -30.40
N THR A 441 -18.34 4.79 -31.45
CA THR A 441 -18.78 5.11 -32.82
C THR A 441 -18.79 3.82 -33.65
N LEU A 442 -19.91 3.52 -34.29
CA LEU A 442 -20.09 2.35 -35.15
C LEU A 442 -19.68 2.64 -36.61
N ASP A 443 -19.65 1.60 -37.43
CA ASP A 443 -19.28 1.66 -38.85
C ASP A 443 -20.24 2.43 -39.76
N ASP A 444 -21.49 2.61 -39.34
CA ASP A 444 -22.47 3.49 -39.99
C ASP A 444 -22.41 4.95 -39.49
N GLY A 445 -21.47 5.25 -38.59
CA GLY A 445 -21.29 6.57 -37.98
C GLY A 445 -22.23 6.87 -36.80
N SER A 446 -23.17 5.97 -36.48
CA SER A 446 -24.00 6.10 -35.27
C SER A 446 -23.15 5.99 -34.00
N LYS A 447 -23.63 6.60 -32.92
CA LYS A 447 -22.93 6.67 -31.64
C LYS A 447 -23.76 6.09 -30.50
N LYS A 448 -23.08 5.42 -29.58
CA LYS A 448 -23.63 4.99 -28.31
C LYS A 448 -22.78 5.54 -27.17
N GLU A 449 -23.41 6.17 -26.20
CA GLU A 449 -22.74 6.88 -25.13
C GLU A 449 -23.34 6.55 -23.76
N LYS A 450 -22.48 6.51 -22.75
CA LYS A 450 -22.85 6.50 -21.33
C LYS A 450 -21.87 7.33 -20.51
N PHE A 451 -22.34 7.79 -19.35
CA PHE A 451 -21.55 8.48 -18.33
C PHE A 451 -21.73 7.78 -16.98
N LEU A 452 -20.65 7.70 -16.20
CA LEU A 452 -20.65 7.10 -14.87
C LEU A 452 -19.87 8.00 -13.91
N HIS A 453 -20.55 8.42 -12.84
CA HIS A 453 -19.98 9.30 -11.83
C HIS A 453 -19.13 8.52 -10.81
N HIS A 454 -19.64 7.38 -10.32
CA HIS A 454 -18.93 6.51 -9.38
C HIS A 454 -19.07 5.04 -9.81
N VAL A 455 -17.94 4.40 -10.05
CA VAL A 455 -17.90 2.95 -10.30
C VAL A 455 -18.29 2.17 -9.06
N LYS A 456 -18.94 1.02 -9.23
CA LYS A 456 -19.27 0.15 -8.10
C LYS A 456 -17.98 -0.26 -7.35
N GLY A 457 -17.98 -0.08 -6.03
CA GLY A 457 -16.85 -0.32 -5.14
C GLY A 457 -16.16 0.96 -4.64
N PHE A 458 -16.38 2.11 -5.28
CA PHE A 458 -15.93 3.40 -4.73
C PHE A 458 -16.67 3.73 -3.41
N PRO A 459 -16.11 4.53 -2.50
CA PRO A 459 -16.78 4.87 -1.23
C PRO A 459 -18.20 5.43 -1.39
N GLU A 460 -18.46 6.19 -2.46
CA GLU A 460 -19.76 6.78 -2.78
C GLU A 460 -20.73 5.78 -3.45
N HIS A 461 -20.23 4.66 -3.95
CA HIS A 461 -21.02 3.54 -4.48
C HIS A 461 -20.46 2.21 -3.95
N PRO A 462 -20.54 1.98 -2.63
CA PRO A 462 -19.76 0.96 -1.95
C PRO A 462 -20.24 -0.45 -2.29
N PHE A 463 -19.34 -1.42 -2.17
CA PHE A 463 -19.73 -2.83 -2.17
C PHE A 463 -20.50 -3.18 -0.90
N ASP A 464 -21.58 -3.93 -1.06
CA ASP A 464 -22.19 -4.65 0.05
C ASP A 464 -21.43 -5.96 0.36
N ARG A 465 -21.91 -6.72 1.34
CA ARG A 465 -21.31 -8.01 1.70
C ARG A 465 -21.34 -9.00 0.53
N ASN A 466 -22.44 -9.06 -0.21
CA ASN A 466 -22.60 -10.01 -1.30
C ASN A 466 -21.65 -9.68 -2.45
N ASP A 467 -21.45 -8.39 -2.75
CA ASP A 467 -20.50 -7.93 -3.76
C ASP A 467 -19.06 -8.36 -3.45
N VAL A 468 -18.62 -8.16 -2.20
CA VAL A 468 -17.29 -8.59 -1.76
C VAL A 468 -17.15 -10.11 -1.81
N VAL A 469 -18.15 -10.85 -1.34
CA VAL A 469 -18.15 -12.32 -1.42
C VAL A 469 -18.12 -12.79 -2.87
N GLN A 470 -18.90 -12.18 -3.76
CA GLN A 470 -18.90 -12.51 -5.18
C GLN A 470 -17.53 -12.27 -5.80
N LYS A 471 -16.94 -11.09 -5.60
CA LYS A 471 -15.59 -10.78 -6.06
C LYS A 471 -14.56 -11.79 -5.51
N ALA A 472 -14.63 -12.09 -4.22
CA ALA A 472 -13.72 -13.04 -3.60
C ALA A 472 -13.86 -14.43 -4.21
N MET A 473 -15.08 -14.89 -4.47
CA MET A 473 -15.34 -16.16 -5.13
C MET A 473 -14.81 -16.19 -6.57
N GLU A 474 -15.00 -15.12 -7.35
CA GLU A 474 -14.46 -15.00 -8.71
C GLU A 474 -12.92 -15.13 -8.74
N LEU A 475 -12.23 -14.58 -7.73
CA LEU A 475 -10.77 -14.61 -7.61
C LEU A 475 -10.24 -15.93 -7.03
N MET A 476 -10.93 -16.51 -6.05
CA MET A 476 -10.42 -17.66 -5.29
C MET A 476 -10.81 -19.01 -5.88
N VAL A 477 -11.99 -19.15 -6.50
CA VAL A 477 -12.47 -20.44 -7.04
C VAL A 477 -11.54 -21.03 -8.10
N PRO A 478 -10.96 -20.27 -9.04
CA PRO A 478 -10.02 -20.82 -10.02
C PRO A 478 -8.77 -21.45 -9.39
N VAL A 479 -8.42 -21.06 -8.16
CA VAL A 479 -7.19 -21.49 -7.46
C VAL A 479 -7.48 -22.52 -6.38
N LEU A 480 -8.45 -22.26 -5.50
CA LEU A 480 -8.74 -23.07 -4.30
C LEU A 480 -9.90 -24.05 -4.51
N GLY A 481 -10.66 -23.90 -5.59
CA GLY A 481 -11.90 -24.62 -5.81
C GLY A 481 -13.07 -24.11 -4.97
N LYS A 482 -14.29 -24.48 -5.38
CA LYS A 482 -15.54 -23.91 -4.83
C LYS A 482 -15.68 -24.07 -3.31
N ASN A 483 -15.43 -25.27 -2.77
CA ASN A 483 -15.70 -25.57 -1.36
C ASN A 483 -14.80 -24.78 -0.42
N ARG A 484 -13.50 -24.76 -0.71
CA ARG A 484 -12.51 -24.05 0.11
C ARG A 484 -12.69 -22.54 0.06
N SER A 485 -13.04 -21.99 -1.11
CA SER A 485 -13.38 -20.57 -1.23
C SER A 485 -14.59 -20.19 -0.36
N HIS A 486 -15.65 -21.01 -0.33
CA HIS A 486 -16.79 -20.75 0.56
C HIS A 486 -16.40 -20.88 2.04
N GLU A 487 -15.60 -21.88 2.40
CA GLU A 487 -15.11 -22.04 3.78
C GLU A 487 -14.32 -20.81 4.21
N LEU A 488 -13.45 -20.28 3.34
CA LEU A 488 -12.69 -19.06 3.60
C LEU A 488 -13.59 -17.83 3.77
N CYS A 489 -14.54 -17.61 2.87
CA CYS A 489 -15.52 -16.52 3.01
C CYS A 489 -16.26 -16.60 4.36
N ASN A 490 -16.78 -17.77 4.72
CA ASN A 490 -17.51 -17.98 5.98
C ASN A 490 -16.61 -17.78 7.20
N THR A 491 -15.35 -18.22 7.12
CA THR A 491 -14.37 -18.09 8.21
C THR A 491 -14.03 -16.62 8.45
N VAL A 492 -13.79 -15.83 7.40
CA VAL A 492 -13.49 -14.40 7.52
C VAL A 492 -14.69 -13.60 8.03
N LEU A 493 -15.91 -13.97 7.63
CA LEU A 493 -17.13 -13.31 8.13
C LEU A 493 -17.39 -13.58 9.62
N LYS A 494 -16.72 -14.58 10.21
CA LYS A 494 -16.78 -14.92 11.65
C LYS A 494 -15.40 -14.92 12.29
N ILE A 495 -14.50 -14.07 11.80
CA ILE A 495 -13.07 -14.14 12.11
C ILE A 495 -12.80 -14.06 13.61
N GLU A 496 -13.64 -13.39 14.37
CA GLU A 496 -13.45 -13.14 15.80
C GLU A 496 -13.69 -14.39 16.65
N GLU A 497 -14.39 -15.38 16.11
CA GLU A 497 -14.58 -16.70 16.72
C GLU A 497 -13.29 -17.55 16.65
N LEU A 498 -12.31 -17.15 15.83
CA LEU A 498 -11.05 -17.87 15.70
C LEU A 498 -10.16 -17.71 16.94
N LYS A 499 -9.85 -18.84 17.58
CA LYS A 499 -8.85 -18.90 18.65
C LYS A 499 -7.46 -18.48 18.20
N ASN A 500 -7.11 -18.76 16.93
CA ASN A 500 -5.92 -18.23 16.27
C ASN A 500 -6.15 -18.07 14.76
N VAL A 501 -5.37 -17.21 14.12
CA VAL A 501 -5.49 -16.93 12.66
C VAL A 501 -4.85 -17.97 11.75
N ARG A 502 -4.22 -19.03 12.28
CA ARG A 502 -3.55 -20.06 11.45
C ARG A 502 -4.50 -20.71 10.45
N LYS A 503 -5.76 -20.90 10.84
CA LYS A 503 -6.79 -21.46 9.95
C LYS A 503 -6.94 -20.63 8.66
N LEU A 504 -6.77 -19.31 8.70
CA LEU A 504 -6.83 -18.47 7.50
C LEU A 504 -5.62 -18.71 6.59
N VAL A 505 -4.42 -18.80 7.16
CA VAL A 505 -3.18 -19.15 6.45
C VAL A 505 -3.34 -20.50 5.74
N GLU A 506 -3.84 -21.49 6.47
CA GLU A 506 -4.12 -22.82 5.94
C GLU A 506 -5.18 -22.79 4.84
N LEU A 507 -6.18 -21.91 4.92
CA LEU A 507 -7.24 -21.84 3.90
C LEU A 507 -6.80 -21.13 2.61
N ILE A 508 -5.89 -20.16 2.68
CA ILE A 508 -5.40 -19.44 1.49
C ILE A 508 -4.20 -20.10 0.81
N ALA A 509 -3.53 -21.06 1.46
CA ALA A 509 -2.37 -21.74 0.90
C ALA A 509 -2.77 -22.55 -0.35
N GLY A 510 -2.43 -22.09 -1.55
CA GLY A 510 -2.65 -22.89 -2.76
C GLY A 510 -1.95 -24.25 -2.67
N ASP A 511 -2.48 -25.24 -3.36
CA ASP A 511 -1.87 -26.58 -3.40
C ASP A 511 -0.44 -26.55 -3.97
#